data_AF-A0A9N9WE13-F1
#
_entry.id   AF-A0A9N9WE13-F1
#
_cell.length_a   1.000
_cell.length_b   1.000
_cell.length_c   1.000
_cell.angle_alpha   90.00
_cell.angle_beta   90.00
_cell.angle_gamma   90.00
#
_symmetry.space_group_name_H-M   'P 1'
#
loop_
_entity.id
_entity.type
_entity.pdbx_description
1 polymer ?
#
loop_
_entity_poly.entity_id
_entity_poly.type
_entity_poly.pdbx_seq_one_letter_code
_entity_poly.pdbx_strand_id
1 'polypeptide(L)'
;MSELESRLSTLETKCAQVMPENVNTFEENISHLKAQLIDRDQELLLNDIDLSGLPEQNGENLSNIVMALSTKLGITYEERDIVRVERVGSVRRNRVERSANDDLNTLPPRTIVVRFVRRLTRD
;
A
#
# COMPACT_ATOMS: atom_id res chain seq x y z
N MET A 1 7.85 -46.08 42.49
CA MET A 1 7.55 -44.96 41.57
C MET A 1 8.86 -44.25 41.33
N SER A 2 9.39 -44.32 40.11
CA SER A 2 10.75 -43.93 39.79
C SER A 2 10.89 -42.40 39.69
N GLU A 3 12.08 -41.88 40.01
CA GLU A 3 12.39 -40.45 39.89
C GLU A 3 12.17 -39.92 38.46
N LEU A 4 12.39 -40.76 37.46
CA LEU A 4 12.11 -40.47 36.05
C LEU A 4 10.63 -40.21 35.78
N GLU A 5 9.72 -40.97 36.39
CA GLU A 5 8.27 -40.74 36.24
C GLU A 5 7.84 -39.39 36.83
N SER A 6 8.48 -38.95 37.91
CA SER A 6 8.22 -37.62 38.50
C SER A 6 8.75 -36.47 37.65
N ARG A 7 9.88 -36.68 36.96
CA ARG A 7 10.43 -35.70 36.01
C ARG A 7 9.61 -35.65 34.73
N LEU A 8 9.06 -36.78 34.30
CA LEU A 8 8.18 -36.86 33.13
C LEU A 8 6.86 -36.11 33.40
N SER A 9 6.22 -36.34 34.55
CA SER A 9 4.95 -35.68 34.90
C SER A 9 5.10 -34.16 35.06
N THR A 10 6.23 -33.69 35.60
CA THR A 10 6.52 -32.25 35.70
C THR A 10 6.81 -31.59 34.35
N LEU A 11 7.33 -32.33 33.36
CA LEU A 11 7.49 -31.84 32.01
C LEU A 11 6.17 -31.82 31.24
N GLU A 12 5.35 -32.85 31.36
CA GLU A 12 4.05 -32.93 30.70
C GLU A 12 3.10 -31.81 31.17
N THR A 13 3.08 -31.54 32.48
CA THR A 13 2.29 -30.43 33.05
C THR A 13 2.77 -29.06 32.58
N LYS A 14 4.09 -28.84 32.50
CA LYS A 14 4.65 -27.59 31.96
C LYS A 14 4.39 -27.45 30.46
N CYS A 15 4.49 -28.52 29.68
CA CYS A 15 4.18 -28.50 28.26
C CYS A 15 2.69 -28.21 28.02
N ALA A 16 1.81 -28.81 28.81
CA ALA A 16 0.36 -28.60 28.73
C ALA A 16 -0.06 -27.16 29.08
N GLN A 17 0.66 -26.49 29.99
CA GLN A 17 0.38 -25.11 30.39
C GLN A 17 1.00 -24.06 29.45
N VAL A 18 2.20 -24.32 28.92
CA VAL A 18 2.93 -23.31 28.13
C VAL A 18 2.46 -23.25 26.67
N MET A 19 1.97 -24.36 26.12
CA MET A 19 1.77 -24.52 24.67
C MET A 19 0.43 -24.01 24.09
N PRO A 20 -0.75 -24.19 24.72
CA PRO A 20 -2.00 -23.83 24.05
C PRO A 20 -2.43 -22.37 24.31
N GLU A 21 -2.35 -21.88 25.55
CA GLU A 21 -2.92 -20.57 25.91
C GLU A 21 -2.08 -19.40 25.39
N ASN A 22 -0.75 -19.50 25.46
CA ASN A 22 0.13 -18.45 24.95
C ASN A 22 0.08 -18.40 23.42
N VAL A 23 0.05 -19.54 22.74
CA VAL A 23 0.00 -19.56 21.27
C VAL A 23 -1.32 -18.99 20.75
N ASN A 24 -2.45 -19.36 21.36
CA ASN A 24 -3.75 -18.82 20.97
C ASN A 24 -3.83 -17.31 21.18
N THR A 25 -3.35 -16.80 22.32
CA THR A 25 -3.33 -15.35 22.58
C THR A 25 -2.38 -14.61 21.63
N PHE A 26 -1.25 -15.21 21.24
CA PHE A 26 -0.37 -14.63 20.21
C PHE A 26 -1.03 -14.62 18.83
N GLU A 27 -1.70 -15.70 18.43
CA GLU A 27 -2.43 -15.77 17.16
C GLU A 27 -3.58 -14.76 17.10
N GLU A 28 -4.33 -14.62 18.19
CA GLU A 28 -5.36 -13.58 18.35
C GLU A 28 -4.75 -12.18 18.22
N ASN A 29 -3.64 -11.90 18.91
CA ASN A 29 -2.95 -10.61 18.81
C ASN A 29 -2.43 -10.34 17.39
N ILE A 30 -1.88 -11.35 16.71
CA ILE A 30 -1.43 -11.24 15.32
C ILE A 30 -2.61 -10.92 14.40
N SER A 31 -3.74 -11.62 14.58
CA SER A 31 -4.95 -11.35 13.78
C SER A 31 -5.50 -9.95 14.03
N HIS A 32 -5.47 -9.49 15.29
CA HIS A 32 -5.91 -8.16 15.67
C HIS A 32 -5.02 -7.08 15.07
N LEU A 33 -3.69 -7.23 15.15
CA LEU A 33 -2.75 -6.29 14.54
C LEU A 33 -2.86 -6.26 13.01
N LYS A 34 -3.09 -7.42 12.37
CA LYS A 34 -3.35 -7.48 10.92
C LYS A 34 -4.62 -6.72 10.55
N ALA A 35 -5.69 -6.86 11.34
CA ALA A 35 -6.92 -6.10 11.11
C ALA A 35 -6.67 -4.60 11.25
N GLN A 36 -5.97 -4.17 12.32
CA GLN A 36 -5.61 -2.75 12.51
C GLN A 36 -4.76 -2.19 11.36
N LEU A 37 -3.83 -2.96 10.81
CA LEU A 37 -3.04 -2.54 9.64
C LEU A 37 -3.93 -2.35 8.42
N ILE A 38 -4.84 -3.28 8.15
CA ILE A 38 -5.77 -3.19 7.03
C ILE A 38 -6.68 -1.95 7.19
N ASP A 39 -7.20 -1.70 8.39
CA ASP A 39 -8.05 -0.55 8.67
C ASP A 39 -7.29 0.77 8.46
N ARG A 40 -6.05 0.85 8.97
CA ARG A 40 -5.17 2.01 8.75
C ARG A 40 -4.85 2.22 7.28
N ASP A 41 -4.57 1.15 6.54
CA ASP A 41 -4.31 1.24 5.10
C ASP A 41 -5.54 1.73 4.34
N GLN A 42 -6.74 1.26 4.70
CA GLN A 42 -8.00 1.74 4.12
C GLN A 42 -8.27 3.22 4.44
N GLU A 43 -7.98 3.66 5.67
CA GLU A 43 -8.08 5.07 6.03
C GLU A 43 -7.14 5.96 5.20
N LEU A 44 -5.92 5.48 4.89
CA LEU A 44 -4.96 6.21 4.06
C LEU A 44 -5.43 6.35 2.60
N LEU A 45 -6.18 5.38 2.07
CA LEU A 45 -6.76 5.49 0.73
C LEU A 45 -7.74 6.67 0.60
N LEU A 46 -8.30 7.16 1.72
CA LEU A 46 -9.14 8.36 1.72
C LEU A 46 -8.35 9.64 1.42
N ASN A 47 -7.02 9.60 1.40
CA ASN A 47 -6.20 10.74 1.01
C ASN A 47 -5.61 10.59 -0.40
N ASP A 48 -5.91 9.49 -1.09
CA ASP A 48 -5.35 9.18 -2.40
C ASP A 48 -6.26 9.71 -3.54
N ILE A 49 -5.63 10.18 -4.62
CA ILE A 49 -6.26 10.53 -5.90
C ILE A 49 -5.61 9.74 -7.03
N ASP A 50 -6.47 9.15 -7.85
CA ASP A 50 -6.07 8.42 -9.06
C ASP A 50 -6.20 9.32 -10.30
N LEU A 51 -5.06 9.62 -10.92
CA LEU A 51 -4.98 10.38 -12.17
C LEU A 51 -4.71 9.41 -13.33
N SER A 52 -5.72 9.20 -14.17
CA SER A 52 -5.64 8.35 -15.36
C SER A 52 -5.49 9.18 -16.64
N GLY A 53 -5.05 8.55 -17.73
CA GLY A 53 -4.99 9.18 -19.06
C GLY A 53 -3.75 10.05 -19.32
N LEU A 54 -2.84 10.21 -18.36
CA LEU A 54 -1.63 11.00 -18.53
C LEU A 54 -0.56 10.23 -19.31
N PRO A 55 0.02 10.78 -20.39
CA PRO A 55 1.06 10.10 -21.15
C PRO A 55 2.29 9.85 -20.28
N GLU A 56 2.88 8.65 -20.39
CA GLU A 56 4.13 8.30 -19.70
C GLU A 56 5.34 8.77 -20.50
N GLN A 57 6.28 9.44 -19.84
CA GLN A 57 7.56 9.84 -20.41
C GLN A 57 8.73 9.34 -19.53
N ASN A 58 9.82 8.94 -20.16
CA ASN A 58 11.03 8.53 -19.43
C ASN A 58 11.62 9.74 -18.69
N GLY A 59 11.90 9.56 -17.38
CA GLY A 59 12.43 10.64 -16.54
C GLY A 59 11.40 11.70 -16.13
N GLU A 60 10.09 11.36 -16.18
CA GLU A 60 9.04 12.28 -15.74
C GLU A 60 9.17 12.63 -14.25
N ASN A 61 9.01 13.91 -13.92
CA ASN A 61 8.86 14.35 -12.54
C ASN A 61 7.36 14.45 -12.20
N LEU A 62 6.84 13.43 -11.52
CA LEU A 62 5.41 13.30 -11.24
C LEU A 62 4.88 14.41 -10.31
N SER A 63 5.68 14.90 -9.35
CA SER A 63 5.24 16.00 -8.47
C SER A 63 4.98 17.29 -9.26
N ASN A 64 5.86 17.60 -10.22
CA ASN A 64 5.70 18.76 -11.10
C ASN A 64 4.48 18.62 -12.00
N ILE A 65 4.18 17.40 -12.48
CA ILE A 65 2.98 17.12 -13.29
C ILE A 65 1.72 17.38 -12.46
N VAL A 66 1.68 16.88 -11.22
CA VAL A 66 0.54 17.10 -10.30
C VAL A 66 0.36 18.59 -9.99
N MET A 67 1.45 19.33 -9.76
CA MET A 67 1.41 20.77 -9.52
C MET A 67 0.99 21.57 -10.77
N ALA A 68 1.41 21.14 -11.96
CA ALA A 68 0.95 21.72 -13.21
C ALA A 68 -0.55 21.45 -13.44
N LEU A 69 -1.03 20.25 -13.08
CA LEU A 69 -2.46 19.93 -13.18
C LEU A 69 -3.30 20.71 -12.18
N SER A 70 -2.84 20.86 -10.94
CA SER A 70 -3.57 21.62 -9.92
C SER A 70 -3.71 23.08 -10.31
N THR A 71 -2.63 23.72 -10.77
CA THR A 71 -2.68 25.10 -11.28
C THR A 71 -3.65 25.25 -12.47
N LYS A 72 -3.79 24.22 -13.32
CA LYS A 72 -4.78 24.21 -14.41
C LYS A 72 -6.22 24.04 -13.90
N LEU A 73 -6.42 23.32 -12.80
CA LEU A 73 -7.72 23.18 -12.13
C LEU A 73 -8.07 24.37 -11.25
N GLY A 74 -7.16 25.34 -11.08
CA GLY A 74 -7.35 26.51 -10.22
C GLY A 74 -7.11 26.23 -8.74
N ILE A 75 -6.49 25.10 -8.41
CA ILE A 75 -6.15 24.71 -7.04
C ILE A 75 -4.63 24.85 -6.87
N THR A 76 -4.20 25.53 -5.81
CA THR A 76 -2.78 25.66 -5.50
C THR A 76 -2.38 24.63 -4.46
N TYR A 77 -1.56 23.66 -4.84
CA TYR A 77 -0.93 22.71 -3.91
C TYR A 77 0.53 23.11 -3.69
N GLU A 78 1.00 22.97 -2.46
CA GLU A 78 2.44 23.04 -2.16
C GLU A 78 3.05 21.64 -2.20
N GLU A 79 4.37 21.55 -2.41
CA GLU A 79 5.09 20.27 -2.33
C GLU A 79 4.92 19.58 -0.97
N ARG A 80 4.65 20.35 0.09
CA ARG A 80 4.43 19.86 1.45
C ARG A 80 3.10 19.13 1.63
N ASP A 81 2.13 19.39 0.75
CA ASP A 81 0.81 18.77 0.81
C ASP A 81 0.81 17.37 0.19
N ILE A 82 1.86 17.03 -0.54
CA ILE A 82 2.02 15.77 -1.27
C ILE A 82 2.95 14.85 -0.48
N VAL A 83 2.44 13.70 -0.05
CA VAL A 83 3.21 12.68 0.68
C VAL A 83 3.92 11.74 -0.29
N ARG A 84 3.19 11.26 -1.30
CA ARG A 84 3.70 10.25 -2.24
C ARG A 84 3.05 10.45 -3.60
N VAL A 85 3.85 10.31 -4.66
CA VAL A 85 3.35 10.28 -6.03
C VAL A 85 4.06 9.17 -6.78
N GLU A 86 3.29 8.26 -7.37
CA GLU A 86 3.86 7.19 -8.17
C GLU A 86 2.93 6.71 -9.28
N ARG A 87 3.52 6.14 -10.34
CA ARG A 87 2.77 5.38 -11.36
C ARG A 87 2.50 3.98 -10.82
N VAL A 88 1.23 3.60 -10.77
CA VAL A 88 0.82 2.25 -10.34
C VAL A 88 0.84 1.28 -11.51
N GLY A 89 1.41 0.10 -11.27
CA GLY A 89 1.50 -1.00 -12.25
C GLY A 89 2.90 -1.20 -12.83
N SER A 90 3.08 -2.35 -13.48
CA SER A 90 4.37 -2.81 -14.00
C SER A 90 4.98 -1.84 -15.02
N VAL A 91 6.28 -1.55 -14.88
CA VAL A 91 7.04 -0.66 -15.77
C VAL A 91 7.12 -1.27 -17.16
N ARG A 92 6.53 -0.59 -18.15
CA ARG A 92 6.48 -1.08 -19.53
C ARG A 92 7.69 -0.58 -20.31
N ARG A 93 8.78 -1.36 -20.29
CA ARG A 93 10.07 -1.01 -20.93
C ARG A 93 10.03 -0.93 -22.46
N ASN A 94 9.01 -1.52 -23.11
CA ASN A 94 8.90 -1.61 -24.57
C ASN A 94 7.67 -0.86 -25.12
N ARG A 95 7.28 0.28 -24.53
CA ARG A 95 6.21 1.10 -25.09
C ARG A 95 6.73 1.81 -26.34
N VAL A 96 6.32 1.34 -27.52
CA VAL A 96 6.52 2.08 -28.77
C VAL A 96 5.64 3.32 -28.70
N GLU A 97 6.23 4.50 -28.89
CA GLU A 97 5.51 5.77 -28.94
C GLU A 97 4.43 5.71 -30.03
N ARG A 98 3.26 6.28 -29.72
CA ARG A 98 2.07 6.26 -30.58
C ARG A 98 2.40 6.65 -32.03
N SER A 99 2.38 5.69 -32.95
CA SER A 99 2.04 5.96 -34.34
C SER A 99 0.52 6.01 -34.46
N ALA A 100 0.00 7.03 -35.15
CA ALA A 100 -1.40 7.43 -35.16
C ALA A 100 -2.44 6.42 -35.71
N ASN A 101 -2.05 5.16 -35.98
CA ASN A 101 -2.85 4.19 -36.73
C ASN A 101 -2.97 2.79 -36.07
N ASP A 102 -2.63 2.60 -34.79
CA ASP A 102 -2.68 1.27 -34.14
C ASP A 102 -3.65 1.24 -32.95
N ASP A 103 -4.93 1.06 -33.26
CA ASP A 103 -6.06 1.06 -32.31
C ASP A 103 -6.25 -0.28 -31.58
N LEU A 104 -5.47 -1.33 -31.89
CA LEU A 104 -5.67 -2.67 -31.31
C LEU A 104 -4.60 -3.14 -30.31
N ASN A 105 -3.46 -2.45 -30.20
CA ASN A 105 -2.35 -2.85 -29.30
C ASN A 105 -1.87 -1.77 -28.31
N THR A 106 -2.58 -0.64 -28.21
CA THR A 106 -2.20 0.46 -27.33
C THR A 106 -2.77 0.28 -25.93
N LEU A 107 -2.03 -0.43 -25.07
CA LEU A 107 -2.39 -0.50 -23.66
C LEU A 107 -2.45 0.92 -23.03
N PRO A 108 -3.44 1.19 -22.17
CA PRO A 108 -3.63 2.51 -21.59
C PRO A 108 -2.41 2.92 -20.74
N PRO A 109 -2.10 4.22 -20.65
CA PRO A 109 -1.06 4.70 -19.76
C PRO A 109 -1.40 4.36 -18.31
N ARG A 110 -0.37 4.08 -17.50
CA ARG A 110 -0.48 3.77 -16.07
C ARG A 110 -1.06 4.94 -15.30
N THR A 111 -1.91 4.64 -14.33
CA THR A 111 -2.48 5.62 -13.41
C THR A 111 -1.39 6.18 -12.50
N ILE A 112 -1.42 7.49 -12.26
CA ILE A 112 -0.63 8.12 -11.21
C ILE A 112 -1.49 8.17 -9.96
N VAL A 113 -0.97 7.62 -8.85
CA VAL A 113 -1.59 7.75 -7.54
C VAL A 113 -0.87 8.83 -6.77
N VAL A 114 -1.64 9.81 -6.30
CA VAL A 114 -1.16 10.93 -5.49
C VAL A 114 -1.75 10.80 -4.10
N ARG A 115 -0.90 10.68 -3.09
CA ARG A 115 -1.29 10.72 -1.69
C ARG A 115 -1.09 12.10 -1.12
N PHE A 116 -2.17 12.71 -0.64
CA PHE A 116 -2.11 13.98 0.07
C PHE A 116 -1.94 13.80 1.58
N VAL A 117 -1.42 14.83 2.26
CA VAL A 117 -1.29 14.84 3.72
C VAL A 117 -2.66 14.91 4.38
N ARG A 118 -3.61 15.63 3.77
CA ARG A 118 -4.93 15.90 4.33
C ARG A 118 -6.01 15.49 3.35
N ARG A 119 -7.16 15.07 3.88
CA ARG A 119 -8.35 14.84 3.06
C ARG A 119 -8.92 16.15 2.50
N LEU A 120 -8.83 17.25 3.23
CA LEU A 120 -9.31 18.56 2.78
C LEU A 120 -8.56 19.09 1.54
N THR A 121 -7.31 18.69 1.33
CA THR A 121 -6.55 19.07 0.12
C THR A 121 -6.92 18.20 -1.08
N ARG A 122 -7.65 17.11 -0.85
CA ARG A 122 -8.11 16.18 -1.88
C ARG A 122 -9.50 16.56 -2.41
N ASP A 123 -10.39 16.96 -1.49
CA ASP A 123 -11.79 17.33 -1.75
C ASP A 123 -11.92 18.69 -2.46
#